data_AF-A0A933YW09-F1
#
_entry.id   AF-A0A933YW09-F1
#
_cell.length_a   1.000
_cell.length_b   1.000
_cell.length_c   1.000
_cell.angle_alpha   90.00
_cell.angle_beta   90.00
_cell.angle_gamma   90.00
#
_symmetry.space_group_name_H-M   'P 1'
#
loop_
_entity.id
_entity.type
_entity.pdbx_description
1 polymer ?
#
loop_
_entity_poly.entity_id
_entity_poly.type
_entity_poly.pdbx_seq_one_letter_code
_entity_poly.pdbx_strand_id
1 'polypeptide(L)'
;MKLKLYLSAIMLVILAGLIPVAAMAEEKKDAAPAAATAAPTAAPVAAATAVPAAPTAAVPADAAKPADPPDVKPVLNTGDTAWMLVSSALVLLMIPGLALFYGGMVRQKNVLSTMMHSFVAMGIVGVQWAVIGYSLSFGPDLAKMGLIGDLSKFMLNGLIIMKDATTGTVEWALFQNFTKEPGAIPELVFAMYQAMFAIITVALISGAMAERVKFSAYCLFVLLWTTLVYDPLAHWVWMTDGWLFKKGALDFAGGTVVHLSSGISALAFLMFLGKRHGYPTERMAPHNLPLTLLGVGLLWFGWFGFNAGSAIVGVNTSDAAGGLAGLAFATTTIAPAAAGLSWMFAEWIHSGKPSALGFGSGVVAGLVVITPAAGFVQPGAALLMGIMAGLVCYGGILLKAKLKYDDSLDAFGVHGLGGTFGAIMTGVFATVGATGLLSGNFKQLMTQLIAVVAAGGYAFIVTVVIAFVLEKTIGLRVEKEDEIMGLDQTQHSESGYNM
;
A
#
# COMPACT_ATOMS: atom_id res chain seq x y z
N MET A 1 -33.54 -13.12 11.95
CA MET A 1 -32.73 -13.81 12.97
C MET A 1 -31.39 -14.32 12.45
N LYS A 2 -31.31 -14.95 11.26
CA LYS A 2 -30.05 -15.44 10.68
C LYS A 2 -29.05 -14.35 10.23
N LEU A 3 -29.52 -13.14 9.88
CA LEU A 3 -28.68 -12.01 9.48
C LEU A 3 -27.84 -11.43 10.62
N LYS A 4 -28.37 -11.41 11.86
CA LYS A 4 -27.59 -11.05 13.05
C LYS A 4 -26.49 -12.09 13.33
N LEU A 5 -26.74 -13.37 13.05
CA LEU A 5 -25.75 -14.44 13.26
C LEU A 5 -24.52 -14.31 12.32
N TYR A 6 -24.73 -13.90 11.06
CA TYR A 6 -23.62 -13.68 10.10
C TYR A 6 -22.85 -12.38 10.36
N LEU A 7 -23.55 -11.30 10.73
CA LEU A 7 -22.91 -10.07 11.19
C LEU A 7 -22.14 -10.29 12.49
N SER A 8 -22.68 -11.08 13.42
CA SER A 8 -21.98 -11.48 14.64
C SER A 8 -20.82 -12.44 14.39
N ALA A 9 -20.84 -13.28 13.34
CA ALA A 9 -19.70 -14.14 12.98
C ALA A 9 -18.56 -13.35 12.31
N ILE A 10 -18.89 -12.36 11.46
CA ILE A 10 -17.90 -11.45 10.86
C ILE A 10 -17.34 -10.50 11.93
N MET A 11 -18.19 -9.98 12.83
CA MET A 11 -17.73 -9.26 14.02
C MET A 11 -16.95 -10.17 14.97
N LEU A 12 -17.26 -11.46 15.12
CA LEU A 12 -16.47 -12.38 15.96
C LEU A 12 -15.11 -12.68 15.35
N VAL A 13 -14.97 -12.72 14.03
CA VAL A 13 -13.67 -12.86 13.37
C VAL A 13 -12.84 -11.58 13.52
N ILE A 14 -13.50 -10.41 13.54
CA ILE A 14 -12.86 -9.11 13.80
C ILE A 14 -12.57 -8.88 15.31
N LEU A 15 -13.42 -9.36 16.22
CA LEU A 15 -13.26 -9.25 17.69
C LEU A 15 -12.40 -10.37 18.29
N ALA A 16 -12.34 -11.56 17.69
CA ALA A 16 -11.42 -12.61 18.13
C ALA A 16 -9.95 -12.24 17.81
N GLY A 17 -9.73 -11.25 16.93
CA GLY A 17 -8.46 -10.56 16.74
C GLY A 17 -8.22 -9.38 17.71
N LEU A 18 -9.18 -9.06 18.58
CA LEU A 18 -9.17 -7.94 19.52
C LEU A 18 -9.60 -8.41 20.93
N ILE A 19 -8.78 -9.25 21.58
CA ILE A 19 -8.83 -9.47 23.03
C ILE A 19 -7.71 -8.60 23.66
N PRO A 20 -7.99 -7.87 24.75
CA PRO A 20 -7.19 -6.72 25.16
C PRO A 20 -5.77 -7.06 25.62
N VAL A 21 -4.85 -6.20 25.18
CA VAL A 21 -3.50 -6.00 25.72
C VAL A 21 -3.63 -5.53 27.17
N ALA A 22 -3.67 -6.46 28.12
CA ALA A 22 -3.50 -6.17 29.54
C ALA A 22 -3.20 -7.45 30.34
N ALA A 23 -2.06 -8.09 30.04
CA ALA A 23 -1.26 -8.92 30.93
C ALA A 23 -0.30 -9.71 30.03
N MET A 24 1.00 -9.45 30.14
CA MET A 24 2.14 -10.35 29.87
C MET A 24 3.38 -9.46 30.04
N ALA A 25 3.65 -9.16 31.30
CA ALA A 25 4.95 -8.67 31.74
C ALA A 25 5.92 -9.87 31.76
N GLU A 26 7.14 -9.62 31.31
CA GLU A 26 8.37 -10.39 31.49
C GLU A 26 8.29 -11.93 31.37
N GLU A 27 8.92 -12.48 30.34
CA GLU A 27 9.59 -13.77 30.55
C GLU A 27 10.92 -13.90 29.78
N LYS A 28 11.83 -14.53 30.52
CA LYS A 28 13.25 -14.76 30.32
C LYS A 28 13.54 -15.57 29.04
N LYS A 29 14.71 -15.31 28.49
CA LYS A 29 15.26 -15.96 27.30
C LYS A 29 15.89 -17.30 27.70
N ASP A 30 15.18 -18.41 27.49
CA ASP A 30 15.76 -19.75 27.59
C ASP A 30 15.86 -20.43 26.21
N ALA A 31 16.96 -21.16 26.03
CA ALA A 31 17.41 -21.78 24.80
C ALA A 31 16.50 -22.95 24.37
N ALA A 32 16.19 -23.02 23.07
CA ALA A 32 15.46 -24.13 22.47
C ALA A 32 16.36 -25.36 22.23
N PRO A 33 15.86 -26.60 22.44
CA PRO A 33 16.60 -27.82 22.15
C PRO A 33 16.50 -28.18 20.65
N ALA A 34 17.59 -28.75 20.12
CA ALA A 34 17.68 -29.25 18.75
C ALA A 34 16.80 -30.49 18.56
N ALA A 35 15.94 -30.47 17.54
CA ALA A 35 15.15 -31.63 17.11
C ALA A 35 15.77 -32.25 15.85
N ALA A 36 16.12 -33.53 15.98
CA ALA A 36 16.64 -34.39 14.92
C ALA A 36 15.53 -34.82 13.95
N THR A 37 15.85 -34.89 12.66
CA THR A 37 15.01 -35.55 11.64
C THR A 37 15.71 -36.79 11.12
N ALA A 38 15.05 -37.93 11.30
CA ALA A 38 15.37 -39.21 10.68
C ALA A 38 14.86 -39.27 9.23
N ALA A 39 15.62 -39.93 8.36
CA ALA A 39 15.23 -40.33 7.01
C ALA A 39 15.50 -41.83 6.82
N PRO A 40 14.73 -42.59 6.00
CA PRO A 40 15.09 -43.97 5.70
C PRO A 40 15.62 -44.21 4.26
N THR A 41 16.68 -45.06 4.22
CA THR A 41 17.06 -46.13 3.25
C THR A 41 17.44 -45.76 1.79
N ALA A 42 18.73 -45.78 1.37
CA ALA A 42 19.69 -46.88 1.04
C ALA A 42 19.48 -47.47 -0.39
N ALA A 43 20.47 -47.63 -1.30
CA ALA A 43 21.84 -48.21 -1.23
C ALA A 43 22.65 -47.93 -2.56
N PRO A 44 23.88 -48.47 -2.84
CA PRO A 44 25.13 -48.51 -2.05
C PRO A 44 26.47 -48.26 -2.86
N VAL A 45 27.60 -48.30 -2.11
CA VAL A 45 29.04 -48.58 -2.47
C VAL A 45 29.84 -47.41 -3.10
N ALA A 46 30.98 -46.92 -2.56
CA ALA A 46 32.22 -47.66 -2.24
C ALA A 46 33.11 -47.06 -1.13
N ALA A 47 34.03 -47.92 -0.67
CA ALA A 47 34.86 -47.94 0.53
C ALA A 47 35.63 -46.67 0.93
N ALA A 48 35.63 -46.42 2.25
CA ALA A 48 36.42 -45.43 2.97
C ALA A 48 37.77 -46.00 3.44
N THR A 49 38.83 -45.19 3.36
CA THR A 49 40.06 -45.34 4.15
C THR A 49 40.01 -44.44 5.38
N ALA A 50 40.37 -44.98 6.54
CA ALA A 50 40.32 -44.32 7.84
C ALA A 50 41.46 -43.31 8.02
N VAL A 51 41.14 -42.13 8.56
CA VAL A 51 42.09 -41.12 9.06
C VAL A 51 41.82 -40.96 10.57
N PRO A 52 42.86 -40.90 11.44
CA PRO A 52 42.67 -40.93 12.89
C PRO A 52 42.10 -39.60 13.42
N ALA A 53 41.25 -39.71 14.45
CA ALA A 53 40.62 -38.58 15.12
C ALA A 53 41.66 -37.68 15.80
N ALA A 54 41.64 -36.40 15.44
CA ALA A 54 42.34 -35.34 16.17
C ALA A 54 41.54 -34.96 17.45
N PRO A 55 42.22 -34.56 18.54
CA PRO A 55 41.55 -34.28 19.81
C PRO A 55 40.68 -33.02 19.70
N THR A 56 39.46 -33.10 20.23
CA THR A 56 38.54 -31.97 20.35
C THR A 56 39.12 -30.93 21.31
N ALA A 57 39.59 -29.81 20.76
CA ALA A 57 39.89 -28.62 21.54
C ALA A 57 38.58 -28.04 22.09
N ALA A 58 38.51 -27.87 23.41
CA ALA A 58 37.40 -27.22 24.08
C ALA A 58 37.27 -25.77 23.58
N VAL A 59 36.09 -25.42 23.05
CA VAL A 59 35.75 -24.05 22.66
C VAL A 59 35.57 -23.22 23.93
N PRO A 60 36.30 -22.10 24.13
CA PRO A 60 36.07 -21.22 25.26
C PRO A 60 34.68 -20.61 25.17
N ALA A 61 33.87 -20.83 26.20
CA ALA A 61 32.60 -20.15 26.41
C ALA A 61 32.88 -18.73 26.92
N ASP A 62 33.21 -17.79 26.02
CA ASP A 62 33.05 -16.33 26.19
C ASP A 62 33.49 -15.55 24.93
N ALA A 63 33.01 -15.96 23.75
CA ALA A 63 33.12 -15.11 22.57
C ALA A 63 32.12 -13.95 22.72
N ALA A 64 32.62 -12.80 23.17
CA ALA A 64 31.89 -11.54 23.16
C ALA A 64 31.21 -11.35 21.79
N LYS A 65 29.92 -10.96 21.81
CA LYS A 65 29.18 -10.60 20.60
C LYS A 65 30.05 -9.65 19.76
N PRO A 66 30.32 -9.94 18.47
CA PRO A 66 31.09 -9.03 17.63
C PRO A 66 30.51 -7.62 17.73
N ALA A 67 31.36 -6.63 17.97
CA ALA A 67 30.95 -5.23 17.98
C ALA A 67 30.26 -4.93 16.63
N ASP A 68 29.12 -4.24 16.68
CA ASP A 68 28.43 -3.80 15.48
C ASP A 68 29.38 -2.92 14.64
N PRO A 69 29.46 -3.12 13.30
CA PRO A 69 30.31 -2.29 12.46
C PRO A 69 29.92 -0.81 12.57
N PRO A 70 30.90 0.11 12.46
CA PRO A 70 30.66 1.54 12.64
C PRO A 70 29.76 2.09 11.54
N ASP A 71 29.00 3.14 11.87
CA ASP A 71 28.22 3.89 10.89
C ASP A 71 29.15 4.49 9.82
N VAL A 72 28.75 4.36 8.56
CA VAL A 72 29.52 4.77 7.39
C VAL A 72 28.93 6.05 6.82
N LYS A 73 29.79 6.98 6.41
CA LYS A 73 29.38 8.23 5.78
C LYS A 73 28.61 7.94 4.47
N PRO A 74 27.40 8.49 4.27
CA PRO A 74 26.67 8.32 3.02
C PRO A 74 27.42 8.92 1.82
N VAL A 75 27.36 8.20 0.70
CA VAL A 75 27.99 8.46 -0.59
C VAL A 75 26.91 8.42 -1.65
N LEU A 76 26.80 9.51 -2.41
CA LEU A 76 25.82 9.64 -3.48
C LEU A 76 26.01 8.55 -4.55
N ASN A 77 24.94 7.82 -4.86
CA ASN A 77 24.88 6.90 -5.99
C ASN A 77 24.01 7.49 -7.11
N THR A 78 24.62 7.76 -8.26
CA THR A 78 23.94 8.38 -9.41
C THR A 78 23.00 7.41 -10.13
N GLY A 79 23.31 6.10 -10.14
CA GLY A 79 22.43 5.08 -10.71
C GLY A 79 21.14 4.92 -9.91
N ASP A 80 21.27 4.86 -8.58
CA ASP A 80 20.13 4.84 -7.68
C ASP A 80 19.30 6.11 -7.81
N THR A 81 19.95 7.28 -7.86
CA THR A 81 19.27 8.56 -8.04
C THR A 81 18.48 8.59 -9.36
N ALA A 82 19.06 8.11 -10.46
CA ALA A 82 18.38 8.03 -11.75
C ALA A 82 17.16 7.09 -11.71
N TRP A 83 17.31 5.92 -11.10
CA TRP A 83 16.21 4.97 -10.91
C TRP A 83 15.07 5.57 -10.09
N MET A 84 15.37 6.34 -9.04
CA MET A 84 14.36 6.98 -8.20
C MET A 84 13.63 8.12 -8.92
N LEU A 85 14.31 8.90 -9.75
CA LEU A 85 13.67 9.92 -10.58
C LEU A 85 12.71 9.31 -11.61
N VAL A 86 13.15 8.23 -12.28
CA VAL A 86 12.29 7.47 -13.21
C VAL A 86 11.11 6.86 -12.47
N SER A 87 11.36 6.22 -11.32
CA SER A 87 10.31 5.61 -10.50
C SER A 87 9.29 6.64 -10.03
N SER A 88 9.72 7.85 -9.65
CA SER A 88 8.82 8.95 -9.30
C SER A 88 7.90 9.34 -10.46
N ALA A 89 8.45 9.46 -11.68
CA ALA A 89 7.65 9.76 -12.87
C ALA A 89 6.67 8.63 -13.22
N LEU A 90 7.08 7.37 -13.05
CA LEU A 90 6.23 6.20 -13.25
C LEU A 90 5.06 6.18 -12.25
N VAL A 91 5.30 6.48 -10.98
CA VAL A 91 4.23 6.54 -9.97
C VAL A 91 3.28 7.71 -10.27
N LEU A 92 3.79 8.88 -10.65
CA LEU A 92 2.93 10.01 -11.04
C LEU A 92 2.04 9.67 -12.24
N LEU A 93 2.53 8.88 -13.20
CA LEU A 93 1.75 8.40 -14.35
C LEU A 93 0.59 7.47 -13.94
N MET A 94 0.63 6.87 -12.74
CA MET A 94 -0.50 6.13 -12.20
C MET A 94 -1.70 7.05 -11.92
N ILE A 95 -1.53 8.35 -11.67
CA ILE A 95 -2.66 9.25 -11.40
C ILE A 95 -3.53 9.46 -12.65
N PRO A 96 -2.98 9.83 -13.83
CA PRO A 96 -3.74 9.79 -15.07
C PRO A 96 -4.27 8.38 -15.40
N GLY A 97 -3.50 7.33 -15.13
CA GLY A 97 -3.97 5.94 -15.28
C GLY A 97 -5.23 5.65 -14.47
N LEU A 98 -5.26 6.09 -13.21
CA LEU A 98 -6.42 5.99 -12.32
C LEU A 98 -7.60 6.82 -12.84
N ALA A 99 -7.33 8.05 -13.30
CA ALA A 99 -8.34 8.93 -13.87
C ALA A 99 -9.05 8.26 -15.06
N LEU A 100 -8.30 7.61 -15.96
CA LEU A 100 -8.85 6.87 -17.09
C LEU A 100 -9.57 5.60 -16.65
N PHE A 101 -8.99 4.86 -15.69
CA PHE A 101 -9.58 3.65 -15.13
C PHE A 101 -10.97 3.94 -14.52
N TYR A 102 -11.05 4.91 -13.62
CA TYR A 102 -12.29 5.30 -12.96
C TYR A 102 -13.24 6.06 -13.90
N GLY A 103 -12.71 6.97 -14.71
CA GLY A 103 -13.49 7.71 -15.71
C GLY A 103 -14.24 6.76 -16.64
N GLY A 104 -13.57 5.73 -17.18
CA GLY A 104 -14.19 4.75 -18.08
C GLY A 104 -15.33 3.94 -17.46
N MET A 105 -15.34 3.78 -16.12
CA MET A 105 -16.31 2.99 -15.38
C MET A 105 -17.57 3.77 -14.95
N VAL A 106 -17.52 5.10 -14.94
CA VAL A 106 -18.71 5.92 -14.61
C VAL A 106 -19.59 6.16 -15.84
N ARG A 107 -20.79 6.71 -15.61
CA ARG A 107 -21.69 7.16 -16.68
C ARG A 107 -21.11 8.40 -17.37
N GLN A 108 -21.46 8.57 -18.65
CA GLN A 108 -20.92 9.63 -19.52
C GLN A 108 -21.01 11.04 -18.92
N LYS A 109 -22.08 11.35 -18.19
CA LYS A 109 -22.35 12.66 -17.56
C LYS A 109 -21.45 13.00 -16.36
N ASN A 110 -20.56 12.08 -15.96
CA ASN A 110 -19.71 12.17 -14.78
C ASN A 110 -18.23 11.88 -15.08
N VAL A 111 -17.86 11.71 -16.36
CA VAL A 111 -16.51 11.26 -16.72
C VAL A 111 -15.48 12.32 -16.35
N LEU A 112 -15.76 13.59 -16.64
CA LEU A 112 -14.85 14.70 -16.39
C LEU A 112 -14.67 14.92 -14.90
N SER A 113 -15.77 14.96 -14.15
CA SER A 113 -15.74 15.10 -12.69
C SER A 113 -14.97 13.97 -12.02
N THR A 114 -15.16 12.72 -12.49
CA THR A 114 -14.44 11.56 -11.97
C THR A 114 -12.93 11.64 -12.25
N MET A 115 -12.54 12.07 -13.45
CA MET A 115 -11.13 12.33 -13.77
C MET A 115 -10.57 13.48 -12.92
N MET A 116 -11.35 14.54 -12.71
CA MET A 116 -10.95 15.71 -11.93
C MET A 116 -10.61 15.36 -10.49
N HIS A 117 -11.28 14.37 -9.88
CA HIS A 117 -10.94 13.88 -8.54
C HIS A 117 -9.49 13.36 -8.43
N SER A 118 -8.96 12.77 -9.50
CA SER A 118 -7.57 12.30 -9.54
C SER A 118 -6.59 13.47 -9.75
N PHE A 119 -6.88 14.37 -10.70
CA PHE A 119 -6.00 15.51 -10.99
C PHE A 119 -5.96 16.55 -9.86
N VAL A 120 -7.09 16.82 -9.20
CA VAL A 120 -7.11 17.77 -8.08
C VAL A 120 -6.29 17.26 -6.89
N ALA A 121 -6.22 15.93 -6.69
CA ALA A 121 -5.34 15.34 -5.68
C ALA A 121 -3.87 15.64 -5.95
N MET A 122 -3.43 15.68 -7.23
CA MET A 122 -2.06 16.07 -7.58
C MET A 122 -1.75 17.50 -7.14
N GLY A 123 -2.68 18.44 -7.35
CA GLY A 123 -2.50 19.83 -6.95
C GLY A 123 -2.52 20.02 -5.44
N ILE A 124 -3.57 19.50 -4.77
CA ILE A 124 -3.75 19.70 -3.32
C ILE A 124 -2.65 18.98 -2.54
N VAL A 125 -2.39 17.70 -2.83
CA VAL A 125 -1.37 16.93 -2.12
C VAL A 125 0.03 17.40 -2.51
N GLY A 126 0.27 17.82 -3.76
CA GLY A 126 1.56 18.40 -4.14
C GLY A 126 1.93 19.62 -3.28
N VAL A 127 0.96 20.52 -3.03
CA VAL A 127 1.16 21.67 -2.13
C VAL A 127 1.24 21.22 -0.66
N GLN A 128 0.31 20.39 -0.19
CA GLN A 128 0.29 19.91 1.19
C GLN A 128 1.59 19.20 1.55
N TRP A 129 2.11 18.35 0.66
CA TRP A 129 3.33 17.58 0.82
C TRP A 129 4.55 18.48 0.95
N ALA A 130 4.68 19.46 0.05
CA ALA A 130 5.77 20.42 0.08
C ALA A 130 5.74 21.25 1.36
N VAL A 131 4.56 21.73 1.78
CA VAL A 131 4.44 22.62 2.94
C VAL A 131 4.64 21.86 4.26
N ILE A 132 3.93 20.74 4.48
CA ILE A 132 4.00 19.98 5.74
C ILE A 132 4.13 18.46 5.56
N GLY A 133 3.57 17.86 4.52
CA GLY A 133 3.36 16.41 4.48
C GLY A 133 4.63 15.58 4.50
N TYR A 134 5.70 16.03 3.82
CA TYR A 134 7.00 15.36 3.91
C TYR A 134 7.54 15.38 5.35
N SER A 135 7.44 16.52 6.04
CA SER A 135 7.93 16.67 7.41
C SER A 135 7.12 15.80 8.39
N LEU A 136 5.79 15.77 8.26
CA LEU A 136 4.94 14.95 9.11
C LEU A 136 5.11 13.44 8.87
N SER A 137 5.45 13.04 7.64
CA SER A 137 5.65 11.63 7.29
C SER A 137 7.07 11.14 7.60
N PHE A 138 8.09 11.92 7.22
CA PHE A 138 9.50 11.50 7.19
C PHE A 138 10.46 12.43 7.96
N GLY A 139 9.94 13.43 8.67
CA GLY A 139 10.73 14.21 9.64
C GLY A 139 11.00 13.42 10.92
N PRO A 140 11.93 13.90 11.77
CA PRO A 140 12.18 13.34 13.09
C PRO A 140 10.89 13.17 13.91
N ASP A 141 10.72 12.04 14.60
CA ASP A 141 9.51 11.80 15.39
C ASP A 141 9.32 12.84 16.51
N LEU A 142 8.18 13.54 16.44
CA LEU A 142 7.89 14.76 17.22
C LEU A 142 7.89 14.52 18.73
N ALA A 143 7.44 13.34 19.18
CA ALA A 143 7.21 13.05 20.59
C ALA A 143 7.92 11.77 21.09
N LYS A 144 8.83 11.19 20.30
CA LYS A 144 9.50 9.91 20.58
C LYS A 144 8.51 8.74 20.80
N MET A 145 7.30 8.85 20.25
CA MET A 145 6.24 7.83 20.30
C MET A 145 6.11 7.05 18.98
N GLY A 146 6.83 7.46 17.92
CA GLY A 146 6.78 6.87 16.59
C GLY A 146 5.45 7.11 15.87
N LEU A 147 4.79 8.25 16.15
CA LEU A 147 3.41 8.52 15.72
C LEU A 147 3.30 9.56 14.61
N ILE A 148 4.18 10.55 14.57
CA ILE A 148 4.18 11.61 13.56
C ILE A 148 5.53 12.34 13.59
N GLY A 149 6.00 12.74 12.42
CA GLY A 149 7.15 13.61 12.28
C GLY A 149 6.90 15.03 12.79
N ASP A 150 7.98 15.74 13.12
CA ASP A 150 7.94 17.15 13.48
C ASP A 150 7.83 18.07 12.25
N LEU A 151 7.96 19.38 12.44
CA LEU A 151 7.93 20.39 11.38
C LEU A 151 9.32 20.91 10.99
N SER A 152 10.40 20.20 11.32
CA SER A 152 11.78 20.62 11.03
C SER A 152 12.07 20.69 9.52
N LYS A 153 11.32 19.95 8.70
CA LYS A 153 11.41 19.92 7.23
C LYS A 153 10.26 20.68 6.56
N PHE A 154 9.62 21.62 7.28
CA PHE A 154 8.58 22.50 6.73
C PHE A 154 9.05 23.15 5.43
N MET A 155 8.19 23.18 4.40
CA MET A 155 8.54 23.68 3.06
C MET A 155 9.77 22.99 2.42
N LEU A 156 10.01 21.72 2.76
CA LEU A 156 11.20 20.95 2.33
C LEU A 156 12.52 21.62 2.73
N ASN A 157 12.52 22.39 3.83
CA ASN A 157 13.70 23.10 4.31
C ASN A 157 14.80 22.12 4.74
N GLY A 158 16.05 22.51 4.52
CA GLY A 158 17.23 21.73 4.90
C GLY A 158 17.56 20.58 3.94
N LEU A 159 16.82 20.39 2.85
CA LEU A 159 17.14 19.35 1.84
C LEU A 159 18.17 19.81 0.81
N ILE A 160 18.27 21.12 0.59
CA ILE A 160 19.27 21.78 -0.24
C ILE A 160 19.96 22.83 0.63
N ILE A 161 21.28 22.73 0.80
CA ILE A 161 22.05 23.61 1.69
C ILE A 161 23.14 24.30 0.87
N MET A 162 23.17 25.63 0.89
CA MET A 162 24.28 26.38 0.32
C MET A 162 25.49 26.26 1.25
N LYS A 163 26.56 25.61 0.78
CA LYS A 163 27.78 25.42 1.57
C LYS A 163 28.63 26.68 1.63
N ASP A 164 28.68 27.41 0.51
CA ASP A 164 29.33 28.71 0.42
C ASP A 164 28.64 29.55 -0.66
N ALA A 165 28.01 30.65 -0.24
CA ALA A 165 27.30 31.58 -1.11
C ALA A 165 28.23 32.35 -2.06
N THR A 166 29.53 32.41 -1.75
CA THR A 166 30.55 33.13 -2.51
C THR A 166 31.08 32.30 -3.68
N THR A 167 31.22 30.99 -3.48
CA THR A 167 31.66 30.04 -4.53
C THR A 167 30.51 29.38 -5.27
N GLY A 168 29.26 29.52 -4.80
CA GLY A 168 28.09 28.89 -5.38
C GLY A 168 28.03 27.38 -5.12
N THR A 169 28.76 26.89 -4.12
CA THR A 169 28.85 25.45 -3.84
C THR A 169 27.63 24.97 -3.06
N VAL A 170 26.90 23.98 -3.59
CA VAL A 170 25.70 23.38 -2.98
C VAL A 170 26.04 22.04 -2.32
N GLU A 171 25.55 21.83 -1.11
CA GLU A 171 25.52 20.55 -0.41
C GLU A 171 24.09 20.04 -0.34
N TRP A 172 23.91 18.76 -0.70
CA TRP A 172 22.60 18.12 -0.73
C TRP A 172 22.46 17.25 0.51
N ALA A 173 21.32 17.34 1.19
CA ALA A 173 20.99 16.34 2.20
C ALA A 173 20.86 14.98 1.51
N LEU A 174 21.45 13.94 2.11
CA LEU A 174 21.41 12.59 1.58
C LEU A 174 20.48 11.74 2.43
N PHE A 175 19.61 10.99 1.76
CA PHE A 175 18.82 9.94 2.36
C PHE A 175 19.55 8.61 2.22
N GLN A 176 19.71 7.93 3.34
CA GLN A 176 20.33 6.62 3.48
C GLN A 176 19.49 5.84 4.47
N ASN A 177 18.97 4.70 4.05
CA ASN A 177 18.04 3.94 4.86
C ASN A 177 18.73 3.19 6.01
N PHE A 178 19.98 2.75 5.80
CA PHE A 178 20.82 2.13 6.84
C PHE A 178 22.11 2.89 7.00
N THR A 179 22.39 3.33 8.23
CA THR A 179 23.63 4.04 8.61
C THR A 179 24.90 3.23 8.35
N LYS A 180 24.80 1.92 8.11
CA LYS A 180 25.91 1.00 7.90
C LYS A 180 26.34 0.83 6.43
N GLU A 181 25.54 1.27 5.45
CA GLU A 181 25.79 1.03 4.02
C GLU A 181 26.00 2.32 3.25
N PRO A 182 27.12 2.55 2.54
CA PRO A 182 27.48 3.88 2.03
C PRO A 182 26.53 4.43 0.96
N GLY A 183 25.74 3.61 0.26
CA GLY A 183 24.88 4.08 -0.83
C GLY A 183 23.77 5.04 -0.37
N ALA A 184 23.70 6.21 -0.99
CA ALA A 184 22.69 7.22 -0.68
C ALA A 184 22.16 7.94 -1.93
N ILE A 185 20.95 8.49 -1.81
CA ILE A 185 20.33 9.36 -2.81
C ILE A 185 20.08 10.75 -2.22
N PRO A 186 19.86 11.80 -3.02
CA PRO A 186 19.44 13.08 -2.48
C PRO A 186 18.11 12.93 -1.73
N GLU A 187 18.02 13.44 -0.51
CA GLU A 187 16.81 13.36 0.32
C GLU A 187 15.62 14.02 -0.37
N LEU A 188 15.85 15.07 -1.17
CA LEU A 188 14.80 15.69 -1.98
C LEU A 188 14.23 14.72 -3.04
N VAL A 189 15.05 13.84 -3.62
CA VAL A 189 14.57 12.83 -4.58
C VAL A 189 13.71 11.80 -3.85
N PHE A 190 14.11 11.37 -2.65
CA PHE A 190 13.27 10.52 -1.80
C PHE A 190 11.94 11.20 -1.43
N ALA A 191 12.00 12.48 -1.02
CA ALA A 191 10.82 13.27 -0.67
C ALA A 191 9.82 13.35 -1.82
N MET A 192 10.31 13.58 -3.05
CA MET A 192 9.45 13.66 -4.22
C MET A 192 8.94 12.29 -4.67
N TYR A 193 9.72 11.22 -4.53
CA TYR A 193 9.23 9.86 -4.77
C TYR A 193 8.03 9.54 -3.87
N GLN A 194 8.16 9.80 -2.58
CA GLN A 194 7.10 9.56 -1.59
C GLN A 194 5.88 10.46 -1.76
N ALA A 195 6.05 11.67 -2.30
CA ALA A 195 4.94 12.55 -2.66
C ALA A 195 3.95 11.85 -3.61
N MET A 196 4.46 11.04 -4.54
CA MET A 196 3.64 10.37 -5.54
C MET A 196 2.74 9.30 -4.90
N PHE A 197 3.20 8.66 -3.82
CA PHE A 197 2.41 7.72 -3.02
C PHE A 197 1.30 8.45 -2.26
N ALA A 198 1.60 9.61 -1.68
CA ALA A 198 0.61 10.44 -1.00
C ALA A 198 -0.51 10.87 -1.95
N ILE A 199 -0.15 11.32 -3.15
CA ILE A 199 -1.09 11.75 -4.20
C ILE A 199 -2.01 10.59 -4.62
N ILE A 200 -1.46 9.43 -4.98
CA ILE A 200 -2.27 8.31 -5.48
C ILE A 200 -3.20 7.78 -4.38
N THR A 201 -2.74 7.73 -3.12
CA THR A 201 -3.49 7.11 -2.02
C THR A 201 -4.87 7.74 -1.83
N VAL A 202 -4.93 9.06 -1.72
CA VAL A 202 -6.21 9.75 -1.51
C VAL A 202 -7.07 9.75 -2.79
N ALA A 203 -6.43 9.76 -3.96
CA ALA A 203 -7.13 9.64 -5.25
C ALA A 203 -7.86 8.28 -5.39
N LEU A 204 -7.32 7.19 -4.84
CA LEU A 204 -7.99 5.87 -4.82
C LEU A 204 -9.35 5.92 -4.11
N ILE A 205 -9.47 6.73 -3.05
CA ILE A 205 -10.71 6.84 -2.26
C ILE A 205 -11.86 7.40 -3.11
N SER A 206 -11.55 8.26 -4.09
CA SER A 206 -12.55 8.88 -4.98
C SER A 206 -13.39 7.87 -5.75
N GLY A 207 -12.86 6.65 -5.98
CA GLY A 207 -13.57 5.59 -6.67
C GLY A 207 -14.85 5.15 -5.95
N ALA A 208 -14.88 5.19 -4.61
CA ALA A 208 -16.09 4.91 -3.85
C ALA A 208 -17.11 6.06 -3.87
N MET A 209 -16.61 7.29 -4.06
CA MET A 209 -17.37 8.54 -3.98
C MET A 209 -17.99 8.98 -5.31
N ALA A 210 -17.64 8.29 -6.40
CA ALA A 210 -17.95 8.69 -7.75
C ALA A 210 -19.44 9.02 -7.98
N GLU A 211 -19.67 10.00 -8.86
CA GLU A 211 -20.98 10.44 -9.35
C GLU A 211 -21.92 11.13 -8.34
N ARG A 212 -21.51 11.36 -7.08
CA ARG A 212 -22.40 12.00 -6.09
C ARG A 212 -21.72 12.87 -5.03
N VAL A 213 -20.39 12.87 -4.97
CA VAL A 213 -19.67 13.71 -4.02
C VAL A 213 -19.63 15.15 -4.48
N LYS A 214 -19.81 16.08 -3.55
CA LYS A 214 -19.67 17.52 -3.80
C LYS A 214 -18.19 17.86 -3.97
N PHE A 215 -17.82 18.52 -5.06
CA PHE A 215 -16.41 18.73 -5.41
C PHE A 215 -15.64 19.50 -4.33
N SER A 216 -16.25 20.55 -3.76
CA SER A 216 -15.63 21.32 -2.67
C SER A 216 -15.38 20.50 -1.41
N ALA A 217 -16.31 19.59 -1.06
CA ALA A 217 -16.15 18.68 0.06
C ALA A 217 -15.04 17.67 -0.19
N TYR A 218 -14.93 17.16 -1.43
CA TYR A 218 -13.82 16.29 -1.83
C TYR A 218 -12.47 17.00 -1.72
N CYS A 219 -12.34 18.25 -2.16
CA CYS A 219 -11.10 19.01 -2.03
C CYS A 219 -10.65 19.17 -0.57
N LEU A 220 -11.56 19.51 0.34
CA LEU A 220 -11.23 19.59 1.77
C LEU A 220 -10.94 18.21 2.38
N PHE A 221 -11.68 17.19 1.95
CA PHE A 221 -11.41 15.80 2.35
C PHE A 221 -9.99 15.40 1.96
N VAL A 222 -9.53 15.71 0.74
CA VAL A 222 -8.17 15.40 0.29
C VAL A 222 -7.13 16.02 1.21
N LEU A 223 -7.25 17.32 1.51
CA LEU A 223 -6.31 18.03 2.38
C LEU A 223 -6.28 17.43 3.80
N LEU A 224 -7.45 17.23 4.40
CA LEU A 224 -7.58 16.73 5.76
C LEU A 224 -7.16 15.28 5.89
N TRP A 225 -7.57 14.42 4.96
CA TRP A 225 -7.29 12.99 4.99
C TRP A 225 -5.81 12.72 4.78
N THR A 226 -5.16 13.40 3.83
CA THR A 226 -3.71 13.24 3.66
C THR A 226 -2.97 13.67 4.92
N THR A 227 -3.32 14.82 5.50
CA THR A 227 -2.63 15.33 6.70
C THR A 227 -2.86 14.47 7.96
N LEU A 228 -4.09 13.99 8.17
CA LEU A 228 -4.49 13.35 9.43
C LEU A 228 -4.46 11.82 9.36
N VAL A 229 -4.49 11.23 8.18
CA VAL A 229 -4.50 9.78 7.98
C VAL A 229 -3.22 9.31 7.28
N TYR A 230 -2.92 9.85 6.09
CA TYR A 230 -1.78 9.39 5.32
C TYR A 230 -0.45 9.68 6.02
N ASP A 231 -0.20 10.94 6.40
CA ASP A 231 1.10 11.33 6.97
C ASP A 231 1.45 10.55 8.25
N PRO A 232 0.52 10.37 9.23
CA PRO A 232 0.79 9.52 10.38
C PRO A 232 1.02 8.06 10.02
N LEU A 233 0.22 7.47 9.11
CA LEU A 233 0.39 6.07 8.71
C LEU A 233 1.73 5.84 7.99
N ALA A 234 2.15 6.75 7.13
CA ALA A 234 3.45 6.72 6.49
C ALA A 234 4.57 6.73 7.54
N HIS A 235 4.46 7.61 8.55
CA HIS A 235 5.41 7.67 9.65
C HIS A 235 5.44 6.38 10.48
N TRP A 236 4.27 5.82 10.82
CA TRP A 236 4.19 4.60 11.65
C TRP A 236 4.89 3.42 10.99
N VAL A 237 4.71 3.27 9.67
CA VAL A 237 5.07 2.06 8.92
C VAL A 237 6.43 2.16 8.26
N TRP A 238 6.83 3.34 7.76
CA TRP A 238 8.04 3.48 6.93
C TRP A 238 9.20 4.20 7.61
N MET A 239 8.95 5.04 8.62
CA MET A 239 10.05 5.67 9.34
C MET A 239 10.68 4.71 10.35
N THR A 240 12.00 4.75 10.47
CA THR A 240 12.76 3.86 11.36
C THR A 240 12.42 4.07 12.84
N ASP A 241 11.95 5.26 13.19
CA ASP A 241 11.42 5.60 14.51
C ASP A 241 9.91 5.35 14.66
N GLY A 242 9.20 5.06 13.57
CA GLY A 242 7.79 4.66 13.54
C GLY A 242 7.52 3.39 14.34
N TRP A 243 6.37 3.36 15.03
CA TRP A 243 6.09 2.27 15.98
C TRP A 243 5.78 0.92 15.30
N LEU A 244 5.13 0.92 14.13
CA LEU A 244 4.88 -0.32 13.36
C LEU A 244 6.17 -0.81 12.69
N PHE A 245 6.99 0.10 12.19
CA PHE A 245 8.32 -0.22 11.69
C PHE A 245 9.16 -0.93 12.77
N LYS A 246 9.27 -0.32 13.96
CA LYS A 246 9.99 -0.89 15.12
C LYS A 246 9.43 -2.25 15.56
N LYS A 247 8.14 -2.48 15.37
CA LYS A 247 7.50 -3.76 15.66
C LYS A 247 7.86 -4.87 14.64
N GLY A 248 8.42 -4.48 13.50
CA GLY A 248 8.78 -5.37 12.39
C GLY A 248 7.63 -5.62 11.41
N ALA A 249 6.70 -4.66 11.27
CA ALA A 249 5.69 -4.73 10.23
C ALA A 249 6.36 -4.63 8.85
N LEU A 250 5.98 -5.51 7.94
CA LEU A 250 6.47 -5.53 6.56
C LEU A 250 5.44 -4.86 5.68
N ASP A 251 5.86 -3.77 5.03
CA ASP A 251 5.06 -3.10 4.02
C ASP A 251 5.98 -2.47 2.96
N PHE A 252 6.34 -3.29 1.96
CA PHE A 252 7.40 -2.95 1.01
C PHE A 252 7.11 -1.67 0.22
N ALA A 253 5.89 -1.52 -0.32
CA ALA A 253 5.50 -0.39 -1.15
C ALA A 253 4.12 0.19 -0.78
N GLY A 254 3.56 -0.11 0.39
CA GLY A 254 2.32 0.53 0.85
C GLY A 254 1.04 -0.29 0.67
N GLY A 255 1.08 -1.60 0.84
CA GLY A 255 -0.13 -2.40 1.01
C GLY A 255 -0.97 -1.93 2.20
N THR A 256 -0.32 -1.53 3.29
CA THR A 256 -0.98 -0.98 4.48
C THR A 256 -1.19 0.53 4.33
N VAL A 257 -0.13 1.28 4.03
CA VAL A 257 -0.15 2.76 3.99
C VAL A 257 -0.99 3.31 2.86
N VAL A 258 -1.02 2.65 1.70
CA VAL A 258 -1.75 3.12 0.50
C VAL A 258 -3.06 2.37 0.32
N HIS A 259 -3.04 1.05 0.13
CA HIS A 259 -4.22 0.34 -0.34
C HIS A 259 -5.24 0.01 0.75
N LEU A 260 -4.78 -0.56 1.87
CA LEU A 260 -5.65 -0.83 3.01
C LEU A 260 -6.23 0.46 3.57
N SER A 261 -5.40 1.48 3.80
CA SER A 261 -5.86 2.75 4.38
C SER A 261 -6.90 3.44 3.49
N SER A 262 -6.65 3.56 2.18
CA SER A 262 -7.58 4.18 1.23
C SER A 262 -8.86 3.39 1.08
N GLY A 263 -8.78 2.07 0.97
CA GLY A 263 -9.96 1.21 0.83
C GLY A 263 -10.84 1.19 2.08
N ILE A 264 -10.24 1.14 3.28
CA ILE A 264 -10.99 1.22 4.54
C ILE A 264 -11.59 2.63 4.75
N SER A 265 -10.85 3.67 4.36
CA SER A 265 -11.35 5.05 4.41
C SER A 265 -12.51 5.27 3.43
N ALA A 266 -12.45 4.66 2.24
CA ALA A 266 -13.55 4.65 1.30
C ALA A 266 -14.81 4.05 1.94
N LEU A 267 -14.69 2.88 2.60
CA LEU A 267 -15.80 2.25 3.31
C LEU A 267 -16.35 3.13 4.45
N ALA A 268 -15.48 3.77 5.23
CA ALA A 268 -15.87 4.69 6.29
C ALA A 268 -16.65 5.90 5.76
N PHE A 269 -16.16 6.52 4.67
CA PHE A 269 -16.81 7.68 4.06
C PHE A 269 -18.20 7.34 3.50
N LEU A 270 -18.38 6.14 2.94
CA LEU A 270 -19.67 5.67 2.42
C LEU A 270 -20.79 5.61 3.47
N MET A 271 -20.45 5.53 4.76
CA MET A 271 -21.43 5.57 5.85
C MET A 271 -22.18 6.90 5.90
N PHE A 272 -21.59 7.98 5.39
CA PHE A 272 -22.17 9.32 5.36
C PHE A 272 -22.68 9.70 3.97
N LEU A 273 -21.96 9.35 2.90
CA LEU A 273 -22.31 9.73 1.53
C LEU A 273 -23.59 9.02 1.01
N GLY A 274 -23.82 7.79 1.47
CA GLY A 274 -24.95 6.97 1.02
C GLY A 274 -24.81 6.46 -0.42
N LYS A 275 -25.91 5.88 -0.94
CA LYS A 275 -25.95 5.21 -2.26
C LYS A 275 -26.33 6.18 -3.37
N ARG A 276 -25.79 6.00 -4.58
CA ARG A 276 -26.20 6.75 -5.77
C ARG A 276 -27.69 6.60 -6.05
N HIS A 277 -28.29 7.65 -6.60
CA HIS A 277 -29.65 7.63 -7.08
C HIS A 277 -29.81 6.53 -8.13
N GLY A 278 -30.84 5.70 -7.97
CA GLY A 278 -31.09 4.53 -8.79
C GLY A 278 -30.39 3.25 -8.33
N TYR A 279 -29.43 3.27 -7.40
CA TYR A 279 -28.77 2.04 -6.95
C TYR A 279 -29.67 1.22 -6.00
N PRO A 280 -29.82 -0.11 -6.15
CA PRO A 280 -29.21 -0.98 -7.17
C PRO A 280 -30.15 -1.33 -8.35
N THR A 281 -31.25 -0.58 -8.52
CA THR A 281 -32.33 -0.90 -9.47
C THR A 281 -32.07 -0.42 -10.89
N GLU A 282 -31.36 0.70 -11.05
CA GLU A 282 -30.99 1.27 -12.34
C GLU A 282 -29.65 0.73 -12.82
N ARG A 283 -29.54 0.51 -14.13
CA ARG A 283 -28.31 0.03 -14.75
C ARG A 283 -27.29 1.17 -14.81
N MET A 284 -26.21 1.04 -14.04
CA MET A 284 -25.06 1.96 -14.02
C MET A 284 -23.87 1.34 -14.76
N ALA A 285 -23.99 1.13 -16.07
CA ALA A 285 -22.94 0.49 -16.86
C ALA A 285 -21.78 1.47 -17.16
N PRO A 286 -20.53 0.98 -17.23
CA PRO A 286 -19.38 1.74 -17.73
C PRO A 286 -19.65 2.38 -19.09
N HIS A 287 -19.33 3.66 -19.24
CA HIS A 287 -19.53 4.34 -20.52
C HIS A 287 -18.43 3.99 -21.55
N ASN A 288 -17.20 3.66 -21.11
CA ASN A 288 -16.07 3.38 -22.01
C ASN A 288 -15.08 2.36 -21.42
N LEU A 289 -15.27 1.09 -21.74
CA LEU A 289 -14.38 0.00 -21.32
C LEU A 289 -12.97 0.08 -21.93
N PRO A 290 -12.77 0.45 -23.21
CA PRO A 290 -11.43 0.70 -23.74
C PRO A 290 -10.64 1.73 -22.93
N LEU A 291 -11.28 2.83 -22.51
CA LEU A 291 -10.67 3.84 -21.63
C LEU A 291 -10.26 3.24 -20.29
N THR A 292 -11.13 2.40 -19.72
CA THR A 292 -10.87 1.67 -18.48
C THR A 292 -9.61 0.80 -18.62
N LEU A 293 -9.49 0.03 -19.71
CA LEU A 293 -8.34 -0.84 -19.95
C LEU A 293 -7.03 -0.08 -20.21
N LEU A 294 -7.11 1.07 -20.89
CA LEU A 294 -5.94 1.96 -21.04
C LEU A 294 -5.46 2.43 -19.66
N GLY A 295 -6.39 2.80 -18.77
CA GLY A 295 -6.10 3.11 -17.38
C GLY A 295 -5.40 1.97 -16.65
N VAL A 296 -5.91 0.73 -16.77
CA VAL A 296 -5.27 -0.47 -16.20
C VAL A 296 -3.83 -0.65 -16.71
N GLY A 297 -3.61 -0.47 -18.02
CA GLY A 297 -2.28 -0.58 -18.62
C GLY A 297 -1.29 0.45 -18.06
N LEU A 298 -1.73 1.71 -17.90
CA LEU A 298 -0.91 2.77 -17.31
C LEU A 298 -0.67 2.54 -15.81
N LEU A 299 -1.67 2.04 -15.07
CA LEU A 299 -1.52 1.67 -13.67
C LEU A 299 -0.47 0.57 -13.52
N TRP A 300 -0.52 -0.49 -14.34
CA TRP A 300 0.48 -1.57 -14.30
C TRP A 300 1.87 -1.04 -14.66
N PHE A 301 2.00 -0.26 -15.73
CA PHE A 301 3.27 0.33 -16.13
C PHE A 301 3.87 1.23 -15.03
N GLY A 302 3.06 2.10 -14.43
CA GLY A 302 3.49 2.95 -13.33
C GLY A 302 3.85 2.16 -12.06
N TRP A 303 3.19 1.02 -11.84
CA TRP A 303 3.43 0.17 -10.68
C TRP A 303 4.85 -0.42 -10.64
N PHE A 304 5.57 -0.47 -11.76
CA PHE A 304 6.99 -0.81 -11.75
C PHE A 304 7.81 0.20 -10.95
N GLY A 305 7.56 1.50 -11.11
CA GLY A 305 8.17 2.52 -10.25
C GLY A 305 7.66 2.49 -8.81
N PHE A 306 6.39 2.11 -8.62
CA PHE A 306 5.78 1.98 -7.30
C PHE A 306 6.44 0.87 -6.47
N ASN A 307 6.49 -0.35 -6.99
CA ASN A 307 7.06 -1.47 -6.26
C ASN A 307 8.58 -1.52 -6.38
N ALA A 308 9.15 -1.55 -7.59
CA ALA A 308 10.60 -1.72 -7.74
C ALA A 308 11.40 -0.48 -7.31
N GLY A 309 10.82 0.72 -7.37
CA GLY A 309 11.40 1.91 -6.74
C GLY A 309 11.46 1.83 -5.21
N SER A 310 10.56 1.07 -4.58
CA SER A 310 10.52 0.92 -3.12
C SER A 310 11.63 0.01 -2.58
N ALA A 311 12.50 -0.53 -3.43
CA ALA A 311 13.72 -1.21 -2.98
C ALA A 311 14.66 -0.29 -2.17
N ILE A 312 14.53 1.03 -2.29
CA ILE A 312 15.23 2.02 -1.45
C ILE A 312 14.78 1.97 0.02
N VAL A 313 13.55 1.51 0.29
CA VAL A 313 12.94 1.39 1.62
C VAL A 313 12.83 -0.09 2.04
N GLY A 314 13.86 -0.65 2.68
CA GLY A 314 13.77 -1.97 3.30
C GLY A 314 15.00 -2.40 4.08
N VAL A 315 14.81 -3.19 5.15
CA VAL A 315 15.80 -3.66 6.13
C VAL A 315 17.06 -4.37 5.61
N ASN A 316 17.20 -4.60 4.29
CA ASN A 316 18.29 -5.41 3.71
C ASN A 316 18.82 -4.89 2.37
N THR A 317 18.77 -3.58 2.09
CA THR A 317 19.33 -3.03 0.83
C THR A 317 20.32 -1.91 1.05
N SER A 318 21.37 -1.93 0.23
CA SER A 318 22.41 -0.90 0.09
C SER A 318 22.22 -0.03 -1.15
N ASP A 319 21.31 -0.40 -2.06
CA ASP A 319 21.09 0.21 -3.36
C ASP A 319 19.59 0.25 -3.76
N ALA A 320 19.19 1.30 -4.48
CA ALA A 320 17.83 1.44 -5.01
C ALA A 320 17.63 0.64 -6.30
N ALA A 321 18.69 0.52 -7.11
CA ALA A 321 18.68 -0.10 -8.45
C ALA A 321 19.31 -1.51 -8.46
N GLY A 322 19.20 -2.23 -7.34
CA GLY A 322 19.84 -3.54 -7.14
C GLY A 322 18.97 -4.77 -7.42
N GLY A 323 19.45 -5.91 -6.93
CA GLY A 323 18.76 -7.20 -7.08
C GLY A 323 17.35 -7.23 -6.46
N LEU A 324 17.12 -6.46 -5.38
CA LEU A 324 15.80 -6.36 -4.76
C LEU A 324 14.79 -5.63 -5.64
N ALA A 325 15.23 -4.57 -6.35
CA ALA A 325 14.40 -3.89 -7.34
C ALA A 325 14.04 -4.84 -8.48
N GLY A 326 14.99 -5.66 -8.93
CA GLY A 326 14.75 -6.72 -9.91
C GLY A 326 13.72 -7.76 -9.44
N LEU A 327 13.80 -8.19 -8.17
CA LEU A 327 12.81 -9.09 -7.57
C LEU A 327 11.42 -8.44 -7.53
N ALA A 328 11.32 -7.21 -7.03
CA ALA A 328 10.07 -6.48 -6.95
C ALA A 328 9.45 -6.23 -8.34
N PHE A 329 10.27 -5.98 -9.36
CA PHE A 329 9.82 -5.88 -10.74
C PHE A 329 9.20 -7.20 -11.24
N ALA A 330 9.88 -8.34 -10.97
CA ALA A 330 9.40 -9.66 -11.36
C ALA A 330 8.08 -10.03 -10.66
N THR A 331 8.00 -9.84 -9.34
CA THR A 331 6.77 -10.14 -8.57
C THR A 331 5.59 -9.25 -8.99
N THR A 332 5.86 -7.98 -9.31
CA THR A 332 4.90 -7.00 -9.87
C THR A 332 4.48 -7.32 -11.30
N THR A 333 5.20 -8.17 -12.02
CA THR A 333 4.76 -8.70 -13.31
C THR A 333 3.86 -9.93 -13.11
N ILE A 334 4.25 -10.82 -12.21
CA ILE A 334 3.65 -12.15 -12.09
C ILE A 334 2.31 -12.10 -11.35
N ALA A 335 2.24 -11.44 -10.20
CA ALA A 335 1.03 -11.39 -9.37
C ALA A 335 -0.19 -10.81 -10.11
N PRO A 336 -0.12 -9.63 -10.77
CA PRO A 336 -1.26 -9.12 -11.53
C PRO A 336 -1.65 -9.93 -12.75
N ALA A 337 -0.69 -10.54 -13.46
CA ALA A 337 -1.02 -11.46 -14.55
C ALA A 337 -1.87 -12.64 -14.03
N ALA A 338 -1.48 -13.22 -12.89
CA ALA A 338 -2.18 -14.32 -12.25
C ALA A 338 -3.55 -13.92 -11.70
N ALA A 339 -3.66 -12.72 -11.11
CA ALA A 339 -4.90 -12.18 -10.58
C ALA A 339 -5.91 -11.83 -11.68
N GLY A 340 -5.46 -11.21 -12.78
CA GLY A 340 -6.28 -10.94 -13.95
C GLY A 340 -6.89 -12.21 -14.55
N LEU A 341 -6.06 -13.25 -14.72
CA LEU A 341 -6.51 -14.56 -15.21
C LEU A 341 -7.48 -15.24 -14.23
N SER A 342 -7.11 -15.36 -12.96
CA SER A 342 -7.94 -16.05 -11.95
C SER A 342 -9.29 -15.36 -11.75
N TRP A 343 -9.33 -14.02 -11.73
CA TRP A 343 -10.58 -13.27 -11.71
C TRP A 343 -11.42 -13.54 -12.95
N MET A 344 -10.83 -13.40 -14.15
CA MET A 344 -11.53 -13.62 -15.41
C MET A 344 -12.13 -15.04 -15.48
N PHE A 345 -11.39 -16.07 -15.04
CA PHE A 345 -11.91 -17.44 -14.98
C PHE A 345 -13.02 -17.61 -13.94
N ALA A 346 -12.87 -17.04 -12.74
CA ALA A 346 -13.90 -17.10 -11.71
C ALA A 346 -15.20 -16.43 -12.17
N GLU A 347 -15.09 -15.25 -12.81
CA GLU A 347 -16.24 -14.57 -13.40
C GLU A 347 -16.81 -15.35 -14.57
N TRP A 348 -15.98 -15.95 -15.43
CA TRP A 348 -16.48 -16.76 -16.55
C TRP A 348 -17.30 -17.95 -16.05
N ILE A 349 -16.84 -18.65 -15.01
CA ILE A 349 -17.58 -19.77 -14.40
C ILE A 349 -18.90 -19.28 -13.80
N HIS A 350 -18.91 -18.14 -13.11
CA HIS A 350 -20.10 -17.63 -12.43
C HIS A 350 -21.13 -16.96 -13.38
N SER A 351 -20.65 -16.15 -14.33
CA SER A 351 -21.45 -15.30 -15.21
C SER A 351 -21.61 -15.85 -16.64
N GLY A 352 -20.93 -16.95 -16.97
CA GLY A 352 -21.01 -17.64 -18.27
C GLY A 352 -20.19 -17.00 -19.40
N LYS A 353 -19.60 -15.81 -19.18
CA LYS A 353 -18.74 -15.12 -20.17
C LYS A 353 -17.58 -14.41 -19.47
N PRO A 354 -16.37 -14.39 -20.06
CA PRO A 354 -15.28 -13.57 -19.55
C PRO A 354 -15.58 -12.09 -19.84
N SER A 355 -15.15 -11.19 -18.94
CA SER A 355 -15.31 -9.75 -19.13
C SER A 355 -13.96 -9.03 -19.11
N ALA A 356 -13.82 -8.02 -19.97
CA ALA A 356 -12.63 -7.18 -20.00
C ALA A 356 -12.46 -6.37 -18.71
N LEU A 357 -13.59 -5.90 -18.15
CA LEU A 357 -13.61 -5.20 -16.86
C LEU A 357 -13.14 -6.11 -15.72
N GLY A 358 -13.57 -7.37 -15.71
CA GLY A 358 -13.15 -8.37 -14.73
C GLY A 358 -11.66 -8.67 -14.83
N PHE A 359 -11.13 -8.89 -16.03
CA PHE A 359 -9.68 -9.05 -16.23
C PHE A 359 -8.91 -7.81 -15.72
N GLY A 360 -9.34 -6.61 -16.10
CA GLY A 360 -8.72 -5.36 -15.67
C GLY A 360 -8.75 -5.14 -14.15
N SER A 361 -9.90 -5.42 -13.52
CA SER A 361 -10.06 -5.35 -12.05
C SER A 361 -9.19 -6.38 -11.34
N GLY A 362 -9.09 -7.59 -11.90
CA GLY A 362 -8.19 -8.64 -11.41
C GLY A 362 -6.72 -8.24 -11.50
N VAL A 363 -6.29 -7.61 -12.59
CA VAL A 363 -4.93 -7.06 -12.71
C VAL A 363 -4.65 -6.07 -11.58
N VAL A 364 -5.55 -5.10 -11.34
CA VAL A 364 -5.37 -4.13 -10.24
C VAL A 364 -5.36 -4.84 -8.88
N ALA A 365 -6.23 -5.83 -8.65
CA ALA A 365 -6.22 -6.61 -7.40
C ALA A 365 -4.88 -7.34 -7.18
N GLY A 366 -4.27 -7.88 -8.23
CA GLY A 366 -2.96 -8.54 -8.14
C GLY A 366 -1.79 -7.55 -7.98
N LEU A 367 -1.91 -6.34 -8.53
CA LEU A 367 -0.96 -5.26 -8.23
C LEU A 367 -1.05 -4.86 -6.75
N VAL A 368 -2.26 -4.69 -6.23
CA VAL A 368 -2.51 -4.33 -4.82
C VAL A 368 -1.99 -5.40 -3.86
N VAL A 369 -2.27 -6.69 -4.11
CA VAL A 369 -1.90 -7.75 -3.16
C VAL A 369 -0.40 -7.91 -3.03
N ILE A 370 0.35 -7.66 -4.11
CA ILE A 370 1.80 -7.86 -4.13
C ILE A 370 2.55 -6.63 -3.60
N THR A 371 1.96 -5.44 -3.61
CA THR A 371 2.54 -4.20 -3.08
C THR A 371 3.26 -4.35 -1.73
N PRO A 372 2.64 -4.89 -0.66
CA PRO A 372 3.33 -5.03 0.63
C PRO A 372 4.44 -6.09 0.63
N ALA A 373 4.45 -6.99 -0.36
CA ALA A 373 5.27 -8.20 -0.40
C ALA A 373 6.33 -8.22 -1.51
N ALA A 374 6.34 -7.25 -2.43
CA ALA A 374 7.01 -7.37 -3.73
C ALA A 374 8.52 -7.66 -3.60
N GLY A 375 9.19 -7.07 -2.60
CA GLY A 375 10.59 -7.37 -2.26
C GLY A 375 10.80 -8.44 -1.18
N PHE A 376 9.74 -9.00 -0.59
CA PHE A 376 9.86 -9.97 0.51
C PHE A 376 9.57 -11.41 0.09
N VAL A 377 8.95 -11.64 -1.07
CA VAL A 377 8.50 -12.97 -1.52
C VAL A 377 9.15 -13.36 -2.84
N GLN A 378 9.35 -14.67 -3.03
CA GLN A 378 9.85 -15.22 -4.30
C GLN A 378 8.77 -15.19 -5.40
N PRO A 379 9.15 -15.22 -6.69
CA PRO A 379 8.21 -15.20 -7.81
C PRO A 379 7.09 -16.26 -7.76
N GLY A 380 7.39 -17.47 -7.26
CA GLY A 380 6.39 -18.52 -7.10
C GLY A 380 5.31 -18.19 -6.06
N ALA A 381 5.68 -17.53 -4.96
CA ALA A 381 4.71 -17.05 -3.97
C ALA A 381 3.88 -15.88 -4.53
N ALA A 382 4.48 -14.98 -5.32
CA ALA A 382 3.77 -13.90 -5.99
C ALA A 382 2.67 -14.41 -6.94
N LEU A 383 2.94 -15.51 -7.68
CA LEU A 383 1.94 -16.19 -8.50
C LEU A 383 0.73 -16.65 -7.66
N LEU A 384 0.98 -17.33 -6.53
CA LEU A 384 -0.08 -17.82 -5.65
C LEU A 384 -0.87 -16.67 -5.02
N MET A 385 -0.18 -15.63 -4.54
CA MET A 385 -0.82 -14.43 -4.01
C MET A 385 -1.72 -13.76 -5.04
N GLY A 386 -1.27 -13.67 -6.30
CA GLY A 386 -2.07 -13.15 -7.41
C GLY A 386 -3.34 -13.97 -7.66
N ILE A 387 -3.22 -15.30 -7.76
CA ILE A 387 -4.39 -16.19 -7.93
C ILE A 387 -5.39 -15.99 -6.79
N MET A 388 -4.91 -15.98 -5.55
CA MET A 388 -5.79 -15.79 -4.39
C MET A 388 -6.44 -14.41 -4.37
N ALA A 389 -5.73 -13.36 -4.74
CA ALA A 389 -6.27 -12.00 -4.79
C ALA A 389 -7.39 -11.85 -5.82
N GLY A 390 -7.22 -12.44 -7.01
CA GLY A 390 -8.27 -12.45 -8.04
C GLY A 390 -9.57 -13.05 -7.51
N LEU A 391 -9.48 -14.16 -6.77
CA LEU A 391 -10.64 -14.82 -6.16
C LEU A 391 -11.21 -14.05 -4.96
N VAL A 392 -10.37 -13.55 -4.06
CA VAL A 392 -10.77 -12.83 -2.83
C VAL A 392 -11.48 -11.53 -3.18
N CYS A 393 -10.89 -10.71 -4.05
CA CYS A 393 -11.47 -9.43 -4.44
C CYS A 393 -12.74 -9.63 -5.28
N TYR A 394 -12.77 -10.60 -6.20
CA TYR A 394 -14.01 -10.95 -6.91
C TYR A 394 -15.13 -11.38 -5.94
N GLY A 395 -14.82 -12.25 -4.98
CA GLY A 395 -15.74 -12.67 -3.93
C GLY A 395 -16.23 -11.50 -3.07
N GLY A 396 -15.35 -10.53 -2.80
CA GLY A 396 -15.68 -9.26 -2.13
C GLY A 396 -16.74 -8.45 -2.88
N ILE A 397 -16.62 -8.34 -4.20
CA ILE A 397 -17.62 -7.65 -5.04
C ILE A 397 -18.95 -8.41 -5.08
N LEU A 398 -18.92 -9.75 -5.13
CA LEU A 398 -20.15 -10.55 -5.01
C LEU A 398 -20.81 -10.35 -3.64
N LEU A 399 -20.02 -10.18 -2.57
CA LEU A 399 -20.54 -9.88 -1.24
C LEU A 399 -21.11 -8.46 -1.17
N LYS A 400 -20.49 -7.46 -1.81
CA LYS A 400 -21.03 -6.10 -1.95
C LYS A 400 -22.45 -6.12 -2.50
N ALA A 401 -22.71 -6.88 -3.56
CA ALA A 401 -24.04 -7.00 -4.16
C ALA A 401 -25.09 -7.54 -3.16
N LYS A 402 -24.69 -8.42 -2.24
CA LYS A 402 -25.55 -8.96 -1.18
C LYS A 402 -25.76 -7.97 -0.02
N LEU A 403 -24.70 -7.27 0.37
CA LEU A 403 -24.73 -6.26 1.45
C LEU A 403 -25.36 -4.92 1.00
N LYS A 404 -25.45 -4.71 -0.31
CA LYS A 404 -26.10 -3.55 -0.96
C LYS A 404 -25.51 -2.20 -0.53
N TYR A 405 -24.22 -2.12 -0.23
CA TYR A 405 -23.52 -0.84 -0.12
C TYR A 405 -22.98 -0.42 -1.49
N ASP A 406 -22.91 0.88 -1.74
CA ASP A 406 -22.54 1.43 -3.05
C ASP A 406 -21.11 1.99 -3.05
N ASP A 407 -20.15 1.08 -2.98
CA ASP A 407 -18.76 1.37 -3.37
C ASP A 407 -18.71 1.37 -4.91
N SER A 408 -18.67 2.58 -5.48
CA SER A 408 -19.09 2.82 -6.86
C SER A 408 -18.19 2.15 -7.89
N LEU A 409 -16.88 2.23 -7.67
CA LEU A 409 -15.83 1.71 -8.56
C LEU A 409 -14.95 0.67 -7.85
N ASP A 410 -15.47 0.06 -6.79
CA ASP A 410 -14.83 -1.02 -6.03
C ASP A 410 -13.50 -0.63 -5.36
N ALA A 411 -13.41 0.60 -4.84
CA ALA A 411 -12.21 1.07 -4.15
C ALA A 411 -11.93 0.22 -2.88
N PHE A 412 -12.96 -0.07 -2.08
CA PHE A 412 -12.83 -1.00 -0.95
C PHE A 412 -12.70 -2.45 -1.44
N GLY A 413 -13.50 -2.84 -2.45
CA GLY A 413 -13.50 -4.20 -3.00
C GLY A 413 -12.14 -4.65 -3.56
N VAL A 414 -11.35 -3.73 -4.12
CA VAL A 414 -10.03 -4.00 -4.70
C VAL A 414 -8.92 -3.57 -3.75
N HIS A 415 -8.87 -2.31 -3.32
CA HIS A 415 -7.77 -1.79 -2.50
C HIS A 415 -7.89 -2.18 -1.03
N GLY A 416 -9.08 -2.06 -0.45
CA GLY A 416 -9.32 -2.40 0.96
C GLY A 416 -9.11 -3.89 1.22
N LEU A 417 -9.83 -4.74 0.48
CA LEU A 417 -9.70 -6.20 0.60
C LEU A 417 -8.34 -6.70 0.10
N GLY A 418 -7.88 -6.25 -1.06
CA GLY A 418 -6.60 -6.68 -1.63
C GLY A 418 -5.42 -6.25 -0.76
N GLY A 419 -5.41 -5.01 -0.25
CA GLY A 419 -4.36 -4.49 0.61
C GLY A 419 -4.31 -5.20 1.96
N THR A 420 -5.49 -5.42 2.57
CA THR A 420 -5.62 -6.24 3.80
C THR A 420 -5.10 -7.66 3.58
N PHE A 421 -5.56 -8.31 2.51
CA PHE A 421 -5.16 -9.68 2.20
C PHE A 421 -3.65 -9.76 1.89
N GLY A 422 -3.11 -8.82 1.10
CA GLY A 422 -1.69 -8.74 0.77
C GLY A 422 -0.81 -8.53 1.99
N ALA A 423 -1.19 -7.63 2.91
CA ALA A 423 -0.44 -7.39 4.13
C ALA A 423 -0.35 -8.64 5.02
N ILE A 424 -1.46 -9.38 5.15
CA ILE A 424 -1.50 -10.65 5.89
C ILE A 424 -0.65 -11.72 5.18
N MET A 425 -0.83 -11.89 3.86
CA MET A 425 -0.09 -12.87 3.07
C MET A 425 1.41 -12.59 3.02
N THR A 426 1.84 -11.33 3.13
CA THR A 426 3.26 -10.98 3.31
C THR A 426 3.83 -11.66 4.56
N GLY A 427 3.10 -11.64 5.68
CA GLY A 427 3.49 -12.34 6.91
C GLY A 427 3.44 -13.86 6.82
N VAL A 428 2.82 -14.42 5.78
CA VAL A 428 2.78 -15.86 5.50
C VAL A 428 3.94 -16.29 4.61
N PHE A 429 4.14 -15.57 3.49
CA PHE A 429 5.03 -15.97 2.39
C PHE A 429 6.42 -15.34 2.41
N ALA A 430 6.71 -14.37 3.29
CA ALA A 430 8.02 -13.72 3.31
C ALA A 430 9.18 -14.72 3.46
N THR A 431 10.18 -14.57 2.61
CA THR A 431 11.41 -15.38 2.58
C THR A 431 12.66 -14.55 2.27
N VAL A 432 12.50 -13.33 1.76
CA VAL A 432 13.59 -12.43 1.39
C VAL A 432 13.61 -11.29 2.39
N GLY A 433 14.74 -11.08 3.07
CA GLY A 433 14.92 -10.03 4.07
C GLY A 433 14.11 -10.17 5.38
N ALA A 434 13.11 -11.04 5.39
CA ALA A 434 12.35 -11.47 6.55
C ALA A 434 11.81 -12.89 6.31
N THR A 435 11.36 -13.56 7.37
CA THR A 435 10.73 -14.88 7.30
C THR A 435 9.27 -14.79 7.76
N GLY A 436 8.36 -15.40 6.99
CA GLY A 436 6.94 -15.52 7.30
C GLY A 436 6.58 -16.85 7.94
N LEU A 437 5.27 -17.08 8.10
CA LEU A 437 4.71 -18.28 8.72
C LEU A 437 5.21 -19.58 8.06
N LEU A 438 5.23 -19.66 6.73
CA LEU A 438 5.63 -20.89 6.03
C LEU A 438 7.13 -21.20 6.18
N SER A 439 7.91 -20.20 6.60
CA SER A 439 9.32 -20.32 6.96
C SER A 439 9.53 -20.54 8.47
N GLY A 440 8.46 -20.84 9.22
CA GLY A 440 8.48 -21.12 10.66
C GLY A 440 8.33 -19.90 11.58
N ASN A 441 8.13 -18.69 11.03
CA ASN A 441 8.03 -17.46 11.83
C ASN A 441 6.57 -17.02 12.03
N PHE A 442 5.90 -17.63 13.01
CA PHE A 442 4.53 -17.27 13.39
C PHE A 442 4.41 -15.81 13.90
N LYS A 443 5.46 -15.29 14.55
CA LYS A 443 5.50 -13.91 15.05
C LYS A 443 5.30 -12.90 13.93
N GLN A 444 5.84 -13.16 12.73
CA GLN A 444 5.68 -12.25 11.61
C GLN A 444 4.22 -12.10 11.19
N LEU A 445 3.47 -13.21 11.09
CA LEU A 445 2.03 -13.17 10.81
C LEU A 445 1.28 -12.34 11.86
N MET A 446 1.59 -12.52 13.15
CA MET A 446 0.97 -11.74 14.23
C MET A 446 1.29 -10.25 14.12
N THR A 447 2.52 -9.89 13.75
CA THR A 447 2.88 -8.49 13.52
C THR A 447 2.11 -7.88 12.35
N GLN A 448 1.93 -8.61 11.24
CA GLN A 448 1.11 -8.13 10.12
C GLN A 448 -0.35 -7.93 10.52
N LEU A 449 -0.93 -8.84 11.31
CA LEU A 449 -2.30 -8.68 11.80
C LEU A 449 -2.45 -7.42 12.67
N ILE A 450 -1.47 -7.16 13.54
CA ILE A 450 -1.46 -5.95 14.36
C ILE A 450 -1.35 -4.70 13.48
N ALA A 451 -0.50 -4.71 12.45
CA ALA A 451 -0.37 -3.59 11.51
C ALA A 451 -1.68 -3.32 10.77
N VAL A 452 -2.33 -4.37 10.24
CA VAL A 452 -3.63 -4.29 9.55
C VAL A 452 -4.70 -3.70 10.46
N VAL A 453 -4.82 -4.20 11.69
CA VAL A 453 -5.84 -3.74 12.64
C VAL A 453 -5.57 -2.31 13.08
N ALA A 454 -4.33 -1.96 13.40
CA ALA A 454 -3.99 -0.62 13.87
C ALA A 454 -4.13 0.43 12.77
N ALA A 455 -3.54 0.19 11.59
CA ALA A 455 -3.63 1.12 10.47
C ALA A 455 -5.06 1.23 9.92
N GLY A 456 -5.75 0.09 9.78
CA GLY A 456 -7.13 0.06 9.30
C GLY A 456 -8.09 0.70 10.30
N GLY A 457 -7.94 0.40 11.59
CA GLY A 457 -8.73 1.01 12.65
C GLY A 457 -8.52 2.53 12.71
N TYR A 458 -7.28 3.00 12.64
CA TYR A 458 -6.97 4.42 12.61
C TYR A 458 -7.56 5.12 11.37
N ALA A 459 -7.32 4.57 10.18
CA ALA A 459 -7.85 5.10 8.92
C ALA A 459 -9.39 5.16 8.95
N PHE A 460 -10.04 4.12 9.47
CA PHE A 460 -11.50 4.09 9.62
C PHE A 460 -12.00 5.19 10.57
N ILE A 461 -11.45 5.25 11.79
CA ILE A 461 -11.92 6.17 12.84
C ILE A 461 -11.72 7.63 12.42
N VAL A 462 -10.52 7.98 11.95
CA VAL A 462 -10.21 9.36 11.56
C VAL A 462 -11.02 9.75 10.32
N THR A 463 -11.22 8.85 9.36
CA THR A 463 -12.09 9.13 8.21
C THR A 463 -13.54 9.34 8.61
N VAL A 464 -14.08 8.56 9.55
CA VAL A 464 -15.43 8.78 10.11
C VAL A 464 -15.54 10.18 10.71
N VAL A 465 -14.53 10.62 11.47
CA VAL A 465 -14.51 11.96 12.06
C VAL A 465 -14.47 13.04 10.98
N ILE A 466 -13.58 12.93 9.99
CA ILE A 466 -13.49 13.88 8.87
C ILE A 466 -14.82 13.94 8.10
N ALA A 467 -15.37 12.78 7.72
CA ALA A 467 -16.62 12.71 6.98
C ALA A 467 -17.78 13.32 7.78
N PHE A 468 -17.87 13.04 9.09
CA PHE A 468 -18.87 13.64 9.96
C PHE A 468 -18.75 15.18 10.00
N VAL A 469 -17.54 15.71 10.20
CA VAL A 469 -17.33 17.17 10.26
C VAL A 469 -17.69 17.84 8.93
N LEU A 470 -17.25 17.27 7.81
CA LEU A 470 -17.56 17.83 6.48
C LEU A 470 -19.06 17.77 6.18
N GLU A 471 -19.72 16.67 6.53
CA GLU A 471 -21.18 16.53 6.37
C GLU A 471 -21.95 17.56 7.20
N LYS A 472 -21.50 17.85 8.43
CA LYS A 472 -22.16 18.83 9.30
C LYS A 472 -21.87 20.29 8.98
N THR A 473 -20.87 20.57 8.16
CA THR A 473 -20.45 21.94 7.84
C THR A 473 -20.84 22.35 6.43
N ILE A 474 -20.43 21.59 5.41
CA ILE A 474 -20.58 21.95 3.99
C ILE A 474 -21.41 20.94 3.16
N GLY A 475 -21.66 19.76 3.74
CA GLY A 475 -22.32 18.62 3.09
C GLY A 475 -21.40 17.85 2.15
N LEU A 476 -21.45 16.52 2.20
CA LEU A 476 -20.62 15.65 1.37
C LEU A 476 -21.21 15.36 -0.01
N ARG A 477 -22.53 15.35 -0.11
CA ARG A 477 -23.26 14.92 -1.30
C ARG A 477 -23.80 16.12 -2.07
N VAL A 478 -23.84 16.01 -3.39
CA VAL A 478 -24.59 16.97 -4.22
C VAL A 478 -26.10 16.79 -4.04
N GLU A 479 -26.87 17.78 -4.45
CA GLU A 479 -28.33 17.68 -4.48
C GLU A 479 -28.79 16.59 -5.44
N LYS A 480 -29.99 16.05 -5.20
CA LYS A 480 -30.52 14.93 -6.00
C LYS A 480 -30.65 15.29 -7.48
N GLU A 481 -31.11 16.50 -7.77
CA GLU A 481 -31.27 17.01 -9.13
C GLU A 481 -29.92 17.12 -9.83
N ASP A 482 -28.88 17.57 -9.14
CA ASP A 482 -27.52 17.66 -9.66
C ASP A 482 -26.96 16.27 -9.99
N GLU A 483 -27.18 15.30 -9.12
CA GLU A 483 -26.79 13.91 -9.37
C GLU A 483 -27.52 13.30 -10.60
N ILE A 484 -28.78 13.69 -10.82
CA ILE A 484 -29.56 13.27 -12.00
C ILE A 484 -29.04 13.95 -13.26
N MET A 485 -28.70 15.24 -13.23
CA MET A 485 -28.14 15.96 -14.40
C MET A 485 -26.72 15.50 -14.73
N GLY A 486 -25.88 15.23 -13.73
CA GLY A 486 -24.48 14.84 -13.88
C GLY A 486 -23.51 15.88 -13.33
N LEU A 487 -22.42 15.40 -12.72
CA LEU A 487 -21.46 16.23 -12.02
C LEU A 487 -20.56 17.04 -12.96
N ASP A 488 -20.36 16.59 -14.21
CA ASP A 488 -19.62 17.35 -15.21
C ASP A 488 -20.27 18.74 -15.40
N GLN A 489 -21.58 18.77 -15.62
CA GLN A 489 -22.32 20.01 -15.81
C GLN A 489 -22.52 20.78 -14.49
N THR A 490 -22.89 20.08 -13.41
CA THR A 490 -23.34 20.75 -12.18
C THR A 490 -22.21 21.24 -11.29
N GLN A 491 -21.06 20.55 -11.29
CA GLN A 491 -19.91 20.92 -10.48
C GLN A 491 -18.84 21.67 -11.28
N HIS A 492 -18.78 21.46 -12.61
CA HIS A 492 -17.72 22.01 -13.45
C HIS A 492 -18.22 22.90 -14.60
N SER A 493 -19.53 22.94 -14.88
CA SER A 493 -20.09 23.64 -16.05
C SER A 493 -19.48 23.19 -17.38
N GLU A 494 -19.06 21.93 -17.45
CA GLU A 494 -18.37 21.34 -18.59
C GLU A 494 -19.07 20.04 -19.02
N SER A 495 -18.72 19.56 -20.22
CA SER A 495 -19.12 18.24 -20.71
C SER A 495 -17.87 17.44 -21.09
N GLY A 496 -17.75 16.21 -20.62
CA GLY A 496 -16.64 15.33 -20.99
C GLY A 496 -16.57 15.00 -22.48
N TYR A 497 -17.71 15.10 -23.19
CA TYR A 497 -17.81 14.91 -24.63
C TYR A 497 -18.73 15.97 -25.24
N ASN A 498 -18.24 16.67 -26.25
CA ASN A 498 -19.07 17.47 -27.14
C ASN A 498 -19.42 16.60 -28.33
N MET A 499 -20.61 15.98 -28.31
CA MET A 499 -21.12 15.22 -29.46
C MET A 499 -21.92 16.12 -30.38
#